data_AF-A0A959PFK6-F1
#
_entry.id   AF-A0A959PFK6-F1
#
_cell.length_a   1.000
_cell.length_b   1.000
_cell.length_c   1.000
_cell.angle_alpha   90.00
_cell.angle_beta   90.00
_cell.angle_gamma   90.00
#
_symmetry.space_group_name_H-M   'P 1'
#
loop_
_entity.id
_entity.type
_entity.pdbx_description
1 polymer ?
#
loop_
_entity_poly.entity_id
_entity_poly.type
_entity_poly.pdbx_seq_one_letter_code
_entity_poly.pdbx_strand_id
1 'polypeptide(L)'
;MNHRILIVVCLFSIPLMMAGQKKFDRSQEMGLMGGTAYYIGDINPRKHFGGNLKLAGGLFYRHNPSRRISIKGSFLYGRIEASDAQSKDPWQQNRNLSFRNDVFEGSLTVEINYFDYQIGTKEFISPYLFAGLGYYSMKPQASFRGVYYELQPLGTEGQGTSEGGAKYKTTGLSAPFGVGIKLNVYSIIAINLEWGMRKTWTDYFDDVSGTYVDPALLADENGYLSAVLSDQSLEPELPTGNNAGLQRGDPGRKDWYSFATIGIAFRLGKSPTNCWNNIDFSR
;
A
#
# COMPACT_ATOMS: atom_id res chain seq x y z
N MET A 1 1.14 -39.56 6.36
CA MET A 1 2.57 -39.29 6.55
C MET A 1 3.06 -38.42 5.39
N ASN A 2 3.53 -37.21 5.69
CA ASN A 2 4.56 -36.44 4.95
C ASN A 2 4.24 -35.82 3.56
N HIS A 3 3.38 -34.80 3.52
CA HIS A 3 3.46 -33.73 2.49
C HIS A 3 3.89 -32.37 3.05
N ARG A 4 3.94 -32.21 4.38
CA ARG A 4 4.38 -30.97 5.04
C ARG A 4 5.91 -30.81 5.11
N ILE A 5 6.67 -31.89 4.91
CA ILE A 5 8.15 -31.87 5.00
C ILE A 5 8.80 -31.43 3.67
N LEU A 6 8.12 -31.63 2.52
CA LEU A 6 8.69 -31.32 1.22
C LEU A 6 8.86 -29.80 0.96
N ILE A 7 7.99 -28.97 1.54
CA ILE A 7 8.03 -27.50 1.40
C ILE A 7 9.16 -26.90 2.25
N VAL A 8 9.48 -27.51 3.39
CA VAL A 8 10.55 -27.04 4.29
C VAL A 8 11.95 -27.34 3.72
N VAL A 9 12.10 -28.44 2.97
CA VAL A 9 13.37 -28.80 2.33
C VAL A 9 13.70 -27.91 1.12
N CYS A 10 12.69 -27.36 0.42
CA CYS A 10 12.93 -26.38 -0.66
C CYS A 10 13.29 -24.97 -0.16
N LEU A 11 12.87 -24.58 1.05
CA LEU A 11 13.26 -23.30 1.65
C LEU A 11 14.70 -23.30 2.17
N PHE A 12 15.24 -24.47 2.52
CA PHE A 12 16.62 -24.62 3.01
C PHE A 12 17.67 -24.84 1.91
N SER A 13 17.27 -25.02 0.64
CA SER A 13 18.18 -25.14 -0.51
C SER A 13 18.48 -23.81 -1.22
N ILE A 14 17.76 -22.74 -0.89
CA ILE A 14 17.97 -21.37 -1.41
C ILE A 14 19.34 -20.76 -0.98
N PRO A 15 19.93 -21.04 0.19
CA PRO A 15 21.24 -20.47 0.55
C PRO A 15 22.40 -20.97 -0.34
N LEU A 16 22.27 -22.14 -0.96
CA LEU A 16 23.38 -22.77 -1.69
C LEU A 16 23.57 -22.15 -3.10
N MET A 17 22.54 -21.56 -3.70
CA MET A 17 22.67 -20.85 -4.98
C MET A 17 23.24 -19.42 -4.85
N MET A 18 23.28 -18.86 -3.63
CA MET A 18 23.82 -17.52 -3.36
C MET A 18 25.36 -17.50 -3.25
N ALA A 19 25.98 -18.66 -3.01
CA ALA A 19 27.43 -18.79 -2.80
C ALA A 19 28.26 -18.73 -4.10
N GLY A 20 27.64 -18.86 -5.28
CA GLY A 20 28.32 -18.90 -6.59
C GLY A 20 28.33 -17.60 -7.40
N GLN A 21 27.79 -16.49 -6.87
CA GLN A 21 27.70 -15.23 -7.63
C GLN A 21 29.03 -14.46 -7.62
N LYS A 22 29.52 -14.09 -8.81
CA LYS A 22 30.70 -13.25 -8.98
C LYS A 22 30.50 -11.93 -8.23
N LYS A 23 31.50 -11.49 -7.45
CA LYS A 23 31.46 -10.23 -6.68
C LYS A 23 31.00 -9.00 -7.49
N PHE A 24 31.23 -8.99 -8.80
CA PHE A 24 30.90 -7.89 -9.71
C PHE A 24 29.40 -7.75 -10.04
N ASP A 25 28.59 -8.79 -9.85
CA ASP A 25 27.15 -8.76 -10.14
C ASP A 25 26.33 -8.23 -8.97
N ARG A 26 26.97 -8.06 -7.81
CA ARG A 26 26.36 -7.51 -6.62
C ARG A 26 26.36 -6.00 -6.68
N SER A 27 25.23 -5.38 -6.33
CA SER A 27 25.16 -3.94 -6.15
C SER A 27 24.18 -3.58 -5.03
N GLN A 28 24.31 -2.36 -4.55
CA GLN A 28 23.43 -1.77 -3.57
C GLN A 28 22.98 -0.42 -4.11
N GLU A 29 21.74 -0.05 -3.83
CA GLU A 29 21.16 1.19 -4.29
C GLU A 29 20.34 1.78 -3.13
N MET A 30 20.31 3.10 -3.04
CA MET A 30 19.37 3.80 -2.18
C MET A 30 18.70 4.90 -2.99
N GLY A 31 17.48 5.27 -2.62
CA GLY A 31 16.74 6.22 -3.41
C GLY A 31 15.50 6.78 -2.74
N LEU A 32 14.93 7.76 -3.44
CA LEU A 32 13.67 8.39 -3.09
C LEU A 32 12.61 8.02 -4.14
N MET A 33 11.36 7.96 -3.72
CA MET A 33 10.20 7.72 -4.58
C MET A 33 9.16 8.81 -4.32
N GLY A 34 8.46 9.23 -5.37
CA GLY A 34 7.37 10.19 -5.30
C GLY A 34 6.31 9.86 -6.36
N GLY A 35 5.05 10.20 -6.11
CA GLY A 35 3.96 9.90 -7.02
C GLY A 35 2.60 10.04 -6.35
N THR A 36 1.71 9.09 -6.58
CA THR A 36 0.36 9.09 -6.03
C THR A 36 -0.01 7.74 -5.43
N ALA A 37 -1.01 7.76 -4.54
CA ALA A 37 -1.69 6.59 -4.06
C ALA A 37 -3.18 6.63 -4.42
N TYR A 38 -3.82 5.46 -4.51
CA TYR A 38 -5.27 5.34 -4.68
C TYR A 38 -5.80 4.09 -3.97
N TYR A 39 -7.11 4.05 -3.75
CA TYR A 39 -7.81 2.99 -3.03
C TYR A 39 -8.79 2.24 -3.93
N ILE A 40 -8.99 0.96 -3.63
CA ILE A 40 -10.04 0.10 -4.18
C ILE A 40 -10.72 -0.65 -3.03
N GLY A 41 -12.04 -0.52 -2.93
CA GLY A 41 -12.89 -1.19 -1.94
C GLY A 41 -14.31 -0.61 -1.94
N ASP A 42 -14.96 -0.44 -0.81
CA ASP A 42 -16.39 -0.08 -0.72
C ASP A 42 -16.74 1.26 -1.35
N ILE A 43 -16.06 2.35 -1.01
CA ILE A 43 -16.30 3.68 -1.60
C ILE A 43 -15.81 3.77 -3.07
N ASN A 44 -14.78 3.01 -3.45
CA ASN A 44 -14.31 2.95 -4.83
C ASN A 44 -14.12 1.51 -5.30
N PRO A 45 -15.17 0.82 -5.80
CA PRO A 45 -15.11 -0.61 -6.05
C PRO A 45 -14.19 -1.05 -7.20
N ARG A 46 -13.95 -0.19 -8.19
CA ARG A 46 -13.34 -0.61 -9.47
C ARG A 46 -12.38 0.39 -10.11
N LYS A 47 -12.40 1.68 -9.74
CA LYS A 47 -11.69 2.72 -10.49
C LYS A 47 -10.24 2.80 -10.05
N HIS A 48 -9.33 2.24 -10.84
CA HIS A 48 -7.91 2.52 -10.72
C HIS A 48 -7.66 4.03 -10.93
N PHE A 49 -6.79 4.61 -10.11
CA PHE A 49 -6.58 6.07 -10.09
C PHE A 49 -7.88 6.88 -9.88
N GLY A 50 -8.86 6.27 -9.20
CA GLY A 50 -10.08 6.94 -8.76
C GLY A 50 -9.83 7.82 -7.54
N GLY A 51 -10.83 8.64 -7.21
CA GLY A 51 -10.73 9.60 -6.11
C GLY A 51 -9.91 10.84 -6.46
N ASN A 52 -9.53 11.57 -5.41
CA ASN A 52 -8.64 12.72 -5.53
C ASN A 52 -7.20 12.26 -5.30
N LEU A 53 -6.45 12.12 -6.39
CA LEU A 53 -5.03 11.74 -6.34
C LEU A 53 -4.23 12.76 -5.52
N LYS A 54 -3.55 12.27 -4.47
CA LYS A 54 -2.67 13.08 -3.62
C LYS A 54 -1.24 12.60 -3.75
N LEU A 55 -0.33 13.50 -3.38
CA LEU A 55 1.09 13.18 -3.36
C LEU A 55 1.36 12.05 -2.37
N ALA A 56 2.13 11.07 -2.84
CA ALA A 56 2.70 9.99 -2.08
C ALA A 56 4.21 9.93 -2.35
N GLY A 57 4.97 9.33 -1.45
CA GLY A 57 6.40 9.18 -1.63
C GLY A 57 7.08 8.48 -0.47
N GLY A 58 8.40 8.37 -0.55
CA GLY A 58 9.17 7.70 0.46
C GLY A 58 10.60 7.41 0.02
N LEU A 59 11.22 6.45 0.69
CA LEU A 59 12.59 6.04 0.45
C LEU A 59 12.69 4.54 0.32
N PHE A 60 13.76 4.08 -0.34
CA PHE A 60 14.06 2.66 -0.44
C PHE A 60 15.55 2.41 -0.39
N TYR A 61 15.87 1.19 0.02
CA TYR A 61 17.17 0.58 -0.14
C TYR A 61 16.99 -0.74 -0.89
N ARG A 62 17.82 -0.95 -1.91
CA ARG A 62 17.79 -2.15 -2.75
C ARG A 62 19.15 -2.82 -2.69
N HIS A 63 19.15 -4.09 -2.31
CA HIS A 63 20.28 -4.97 -2.47
C HIS A 63 20.05 -5.84 -3.71
N ASN A 64 21.00 -5.88 -4.63
CA ASN A 64 20.98 -6.74 -5.81
C ASN A 64 22.00 -7.86 -5.60
N PRO A 65 21.60 -9.06 -5.15
CA PRO A 65 22.49 -10.22 -5.14
C PRO A 65 22.96 -10.60 -6.56
N SER A 66 22.07 -10.48 -7.54
CA SER A 66 22.38 -10.72 -8.96
C SER A 66 21.82 -9.60 -9.83
N ARG A 67 22.13 -9.64 -11.13
CA ARG A 67 21.56 -8.72 -12.13
C ARG A 67 20.07 -8.94 -12.37
N ARG A 68 19.53 -10.13 -12.02
CA ARG A 68 18.14 -10.51 -12.25
C ARG A 68 17.27 -10.45 -11.00
N ILE A 69 17.86 -10.54 -9.82
CA ILE A 69 17.13 -10.58 -8.55
C ILE A 69 17.57 -9.42 -7.68
N SER A 70 16.60 -8.68 -7.17
CA SER A 70 16.79 -7.61 -6.21
C SER A 70 15.92 -7.84 -4.97
N ILE A 71 16.42 -7.41 -3.82
CA ILE A 71 15.68 -7.36 -2.56
C ILE A 71 15.60 -5.88 -2.20
N LYS A 72 14.38 -5.33 -2.12
CA LYS A 72 14.10 -3.93 -1.83
C LYS A 72 13.38 -3.81 -0.49
N GLY A 73 13.95 -3.05 0.43
CA GLY A 73 13.26 -2.51 1.58
C GLY A 73 12.77 -1.09 1.28
N SER A 74 11.51 -0.78 1.57
CA SER A 74 10.93 0.54 1.34
C SER A 74 10.16 1.05 2.55
N PHE A 75 10.17 2.38 2.71
CA PHE A 75 9.28 3.10 3.60
C PHE A 75 8.52 4.13 2.79
N LEU A 76 7.20 4.03 2.77
CA LEU A 76 6.30 4.86 1.96
C LEU A 76 5.28 5.56 2.85
N TYR A 77 4.96 6.80 2.48
CA TYR A 77 3.84 7.57 2.99
C TYR A 77 2.93 7.94 1.81
N GLY A 78 1.63 7.85 2.01
CA GLY A 78 0.66 8.30 1.02
C GLY A 78 -0.64 8.73 1.68
N ARG A 79 -1.20 9.83 1.17
CA ARG A 79 -2.58 10.21 1.47
C ARG A 79 -3.50 9.66 0.39
N ILE A 80 -4.60 9.05 0.80
CA ILE A 80 -5.61 8.50 -0.09
C ILE A 80 -6.95 9.14 0.23
N GLU A 81 -7.70 9.54 -0.79
CA GLU A 81 -9.03 10.12 -0.65
C GLU A 81 -9.98 9.48 -1.66
N ALA A 82 -11.18 9.13 -1.22
CA ALA A 82 -12.28 8.77 -2.09
C ALA A 82 -13.61 9.28 -1.53
N SER A 83 -14.58 9.45 -2.42
CA SER A 83 -15.91 9.93 -2.07
C SER A 83 -16.95 9.27 -2.96
N ASP A 84 -18.04 8.84 -2.34
CA ASP A 84 -19.18 8.25 -3.03
C ASP A 84 -19.86 9.22 -3.99
N ALA A 85 -19.77 10.52 -3.75
CA ALA A 85 -20.28 11.55 -4.67
C ALA A 85 -19.62 11.48 -6.06
N GLN A 86 -18.44 10.85 -6.17
CA GLN A 86 -17.75 10.62 -7.45
C GLN A 86 -18.12 9.27 -8.09
N SER A 87 -18.95 8.46 -7.44
CA SER A 87 -19.42 7.18 -7.96
C SER A 87 -20.42 7.36 -9.10
N LYS A 88 -20.62 6.31 -9.89
CA LYS A 88 -21.69 6.22 -10.91
C LYS A 88 -22.91 5.49 -10.38
N ASP A 89 -22.81 4.89 -9.20
CA ASP A 89 -23.89 4.16 -8.56
C ASP A 89 -24.78 5.15 -7.79
N PRO A 90 -26.08 5.29 -8.15
CA PRO A 90 -27.00 6.18 -7.45
C PRO A 90 -27.11 5.89 -5.94
N TRP A 91 -26.98 4.62 -5.54
CA TRP A 91 -27.04 4.24 -4.13
C TRP A 91 -25.82 4.76 -3.36
N GLN A 92 -24.61 4.65 -3.95
CA GLN A 92 -23.41 5.25 -3.36
C GLN A 92 -23.55 6.78 -3.33
N GLN A 93 -23.98 7.40 -4.43
CA GLN A 93 -24.21 8.85 -4.47
C GLN A 93 -25.17 9.32 -3.36
N ASN A 94 -26.24 8.57 -3.07
CA ASN A 94 -27.12 8.86 -1.95
C ASN A 94 -26.42 8.67 -0.60
N ARG A 95 -25.68 7.56 -0.41
CA ARG A 95 -24.88 7.28 0.80
C ARG A 95 -23.88 8.39 1.13
N ASN A 96 -23.27 9.00 0.11
CA ASN A 96 -22.50 10.23 0.18
C ASN A 96 -21.36 10.21 1.24
N LEU A 97 -20.76 9.04 1.49
CA LEU A 97 -19.61 8.95 2.39
C LEU A 97 -18.35 9.45 1.68
N SER A 98 -17.44 10.00 2.47
CA SER A 98 -16.11 10.38 2.00
C SER A 98 -15.08 10.16 3.09
N PHE A 99 -13.90 9.73 2.68
CA PHE A 99 -12.81 9.51 3.61
C PHE A 99 -11.49 10.04 3.06
N ARG A 100 -10.61 10.36 3.99
CA ARG A 100 -9.20 10.61 3.82
C ARG A 100 -8.45 9.63 4.70
N ASN A 101 -7.45 8.95 4.18
CA ASN A 101 -6.62 8.05 4.94
C ASN A 101 -5.14 8.39 4.72
N ASP A 102 -4.44 8.67 5.81
CA ASP A 102 -2.99 8.81 5.82
C ASP A 102 -2.35 7.46 6.14
N VAL A 103 -1.53 6.96 5.21
CA VAL A 103 -0.98 5.61 5.25
C VAL A 103 0.53 5.66 5.28
N PHE A 104 1.13 4.98 6.26
CA PHE A 104 2.55 4.68 6.33
C PHE A 104 2.75 3.19 6.08
N GLU A 105 3.68 2.81 5.20
CA GLU A 105 4.02 1.43 4.88
C GLU A 105 5.53 1.21 5.00
N GLY A 106 5.93 0.22 5.79
CA GLY A 106 7.24 -0.42 5.68
C GLY A 106 7.10 -1.74 4.93
N SER A 107 7.89 -1.96 3.88
CA SER A 107 7.78 -3.19 3.07
C SER A 107 9.12 -3.77 2.66
N LEU A 108 9.13 -5.09 2.50
CA LEU A 108 10.23 -5.88 1.95
C LEU A 108 9.74 -6.65 0.74
N THR A 109 10.32 -6.37 -0.43
CA THR A 109 9.91 -6.94 -1.72
C THR A 109 11.08 -7.58 -2.43
N VAL A 110 10.83 -8.70 -3.11
CA VAL A 110 11.74 -9.28 -4.09
C VAL A 110 11.33 -8.78 -5.47
N GLU A 111 12.31 -8.36 -6.26
CA GLU A 111 12.13 -7.91 -7.64
C GLU A 111 12.83 -8.89 -8.60
N ILE A 112 12.17 -9.21 -9.70
CA ILE A 112 12.70 -10.04 -10.78
C ILE A 112 12.81 -9.17 -12.03
N ASN A 113 14.04 -8.88 -12.43
CA ASN A 113 14.35 -8.12 -13.65
C ASN A 113 14.32 -9.06 -14.87
N TYR A 114 13.64 -8.65 -15.93
CA TYR A 114 13.60 -9.42 -17.19
C TYR A 114 14.95 -9.39 -17.91
N PHE A 115 15.63 -8.25 -17.89
CA PHE A 115 16.96 -8.07 -18.43
C PHE A 115 18.00 -8.02 -17.30
N ASP A 116 19.25 -8.30 -17.64
CA ASP A 116 20.34 -8.17 -16.69
C ASP A 116 20.51 -6.68 -16.35
N TYR A 117 20.13 -6.29 -15.13
CA TYR A 117 20.14 -4.90 -14.69
C TYR A 117 21.23 -4.66 -13.66
N GLN A 118 22.01 -3.61 -13.89
CA GLN A 118 22.92 -3.04 -12.89
C GLN A 118 23.16 -1.57 -13.25
N ILE A 119 23.15 -0.67 -12.26
CA ILE A 119 23.42 0.76 -12.53
C ILE A 119 24.83 0.92 -13.09
N GLY A 120 24.92 1.59 -14.25
CA GLY A 120 26.17 1.87 -14.96
C GLY A 120 26.60 0.82 -15.99
N THR A 121 25.74 -0.13 -16.35
CA THR A 121 25.97 -1.05 -17.49
C THR A 121 25.33 -0.54 -18.79
N LYS A 122 25.54 -1.24 -19.90
CA LYS A 122 25.05 -0.85 -21.23
C LYS A 122 23.53 -0.98 -21.35
N GLU A 123 22.92 -1.84 -20.55
CA GLU A 123 21.48 -2.06 -20.51
C GLU A 123 20.79 -0.83 -19.94
N PHE A 124 20.15 -0.05 -20.80
CA PHE A 124 19.53 1.23 -20.41
C PHE A 124 18.18 1.05 -19.72
N ILE A 125 17.49 -0.06 -19.97
CA ILE A 125 16.13 -0.33 -19.48
C ILE A 125 16.00 -1.76 -18.96
N SER A 126 15.31 -1.92 -17.84
CA SER A 126 14.86 -3.23 -17.38
C SER A 126 13.48 -3.16 -16.75
N PRO A 127 12.46 -3.74 -17.39
CA PRO A 127 11.21 -4.08 -16.73
C PRO A 127 11.45 -5.08 -15.60
N TYR A 128 10.64 -5.01 -14.55
CA TYR A 128 10.67 -5.95 -13.44
C TYR A 128 9.28 -6.21 -12.87
N LEU A 129 9.11 -7.39 -12.30
CA LEU A 129 7.99 -7.72 -11.41
C LEU A 129 8.47 -7.66 -9.98
N PHE A 130 7.59 -7.32 -9.04
CA PHE A 130 7.89 -7.43 -7.62
C PHE A 130 6.73 -7.99 -6.83
N ALA A 131 7.07 -8.65 -5.73
CA ALA A 131 6.13 -9.12 -4.72
C ALA A 131 6.82 -9.19 -3.36
N GLY A 132 6.06 -9.06 -2.27
CA GLY A 132 6.63 -9.09 -0.93
C GLY A 132 5.61 -9.01 0.19
N LEU A 133 6.11 -8.55 1.34
CA LEU A 133 5.33 -8.34 2.56
C LEU A 133 5.51 -6.89 3.01
N GLY A 134 4.39 -6.29 3.40
CA GLY A 134 4.32 -4.95 3.95
C GLY A 134 3.68 -4.98 5.33
N TYR A 135 4.02 -3.98 6.14
CA TYR A 135 3.33 -3.62 7.36
C TYR A 135 2.91 -2.17 7.23
N TYR A 136 1.62 -1.90 7.39
CA TYR A 136 1.08 -0.56 7.25
C TYR A 136 0.46 -0.07 8.55
N SER A 137 0.44 1.25 8.69
CA SER A 137 -0.40 2.00 9.62
C SER A 137 -1.28 2.93 8.81
N MET A 138 -2.55 3.02 9.18
CA MET A 138 -3.57 3.79 8.51
C MET A 138 -4.35 4.65 9.51
N LYS A 139 -4.89 5.75 9.04
CA LYS A 139 -5.64 6.71 9.84
C LYS A 139 -6.83 7.24 9.00
N PRO A 140 -7.94 6.49 8.92
CA PRO A 140 -9.13 6.93 8.20
C PRO A 140 -9.79 8.10 8.93
N GLN A 141 -10.17 9.12 8.17
CA GLN A 141 -10.74 10.38 8.62
C GLN A 141 -11.87 10.81 7.70
N ALA A 142 -12.90 11.45 8.23
CA ALA A 142 -13.91 12.16 7.44
C ALA A 142 -13.97 13.63 7.82
N SER A 143 -14.47 14.46 6.91
CA SER A 143 -14.64 15.89 7.15
C SER A 143 -16.06 16.20 7.61
N PHE A 144 -16.18 16.86 8.76
CA PHE A 144 -17.43 17.48 9.21
C PHE A 144 -17.22 18.99 9.38
N ARG A 145 -18.02 19.80 8.68
CA ARG A 145 -17.93 21.27 8.70
C ARG A 145 -16.52 21.82 8.43
N GLY A 146 -15.77 21.16 7.53
CA GLY A 146 -14.42 21.56 7.14
C GLY A 146 -13.30 21.10 8.08
N VAL A 147 -13.62 20.38 9.16
CA VAL A 147 -12.64 19.80 10.10
C VAL A 147 -12.60 18.29 9.91
N TYR A 148 -11.39 17.72 9.87
CA TYR A 148 -11.18 16.29 9.74
C TYR A 148 -11.15 15.61 11.11
N TYR A 149 -11.95 14.56 11.27
CA TYR A 149 -12.03 13.74 12.47
C TYR A 149 -11.60 12.31 12.17
N GLU A 150 -10.89 11.68 13.11
CA GLU A 150 -10.50 10.28 13.02
C GLU A 150 -11.71 9.38 13.21
N LEU A 151 -11.91 8.42 12.31
CA LEU A 151 -13.12 7.61 12.30
C LEU A 151 -13.05 6.42 13.27
N GLN A 152 -11.89 5.76 13.36
CA GLN A 152 -11.71 4.59 14.23
C GLN A 152 -12.06 4.88 15.71
N PRO A 153 -11.67 6.03 16.31
CA PRO A 153 -12.05 6.35 17.67
C PRO A 153 -13.53 6.66 17.83
N LEU A 154 -14.22 7.14 16.78
CA LEU A 154 -15.64 7.45 16.81
C LEU A 154 -16.52 6.20 16.69
N GLY A 155 -16.01 5.12 16.11
CA GLY A 155 -16.76 3.87 16.00
C GLY A 155 -18.07 4.04 15.22
N THR A 156 -17.97 4.54 13.99
CA THR A 156 -19.09 4.92 13.10
C THR A 156 -20.02 3.77 12.72
N GLU A 157 -19.62 2.50 12.85
CA GLU A 157 -20.52 1.34 12.69
C GLU A 157 -20.81 0.66 14.03
N GLY A 158 -20.81 1.44 15.12
CA GLY A 158 -21.10 0.96 16.47
C GLY A 158 -19.89 0.37 17.20
N GLN A 159 -18.68 0.48 16.65
CA GLN A 159 -17.53 -0.13 17.32
C GLN A 159 -17.29 0.51 18.70
N GLY A 160 -17.26 -0.32 19.74
CA GLY A 160 -17.15 0.13 21.13
C GLY A 160 -18.47 0.48 21.81
N THR A 161 -19.62 0.23 21.17
CA THR A 161 -20.96 0.33 21.78
C THR A 161 -21.47 -1.02 22.28
N SER A 162 -22.62 -1.04 22.95
CA SER A 162 -23.33 -2.22 23.41
C SER A 162 -23.86 -3.12 22.27
N GLU A 163 -24.17 -2.55 21.11
CA GLU A 163 -24.65 -3.29 19.93
C GLU A 163 -23.55 -3.63 18.93
N GLY A 164 -22.38 -3.00 19.02
CA GLY A 164 -21.29 -3.19 18.08
C GLY A 164 -20.10 -3.98 18.61
N GLY A 165 -19.18 -4.31 17.69
CA GLY A 165 -17.97 -5.06 18.00
C GLY A 165 -16.84 -4.19 18.57
N ALA A 166 -15.68 -4.81 18.76
CA ALA A 166 -14.46 -4.06 19.10
C ALA A 166 -14.01 -3.16 17.94
N LYS A 167 -13.37 -2.03 18.27
CA LYS A 167 -12.75 -1.13 17.27
C LYS A 167 -11.71 -1.88 16.44
N TYR A 168 -11.70 -1.63 15.13
CA TYR A 168 -10.75 -2.24 14.22
C TYR A 168 -9.33 -1.72 14.45
N LYS A 169 -8.34 -2.48 13.99
CA LYS A 169 -6.93 -2.10 14.12
C LYS A 169 -6.55 -1.14 13.01
N THR A 170 -5.83 -0.09 13.36
CA THR A 170 -5.24 0.90 12.43
C THR A 170 -3.90 0.47 11.87
N THR A 171 -3.47 -0.77 12.14
CA THR A 171 -2.22 -1.34 11.62
C THR A 171 -2.45 -2.76 11.15
N GLY A 172 -1.76 -3.16 10.09
CA GLY A 172 -1.92 -4.50 9.53
C GLY A 172 -0.79 -4.91 8.60
N LEU A 173 -0.86 -6.15 8.14
CA LEU A 173 0.01 -6.65 7.08
C LEU A 173 -0.62 -6.36 5.71
N SER A 174 0.21 -6.14 4.71
CA SER A 174 -0.19 -6.11 3.30
C SER A 174 0.71 -7.01 2.46
N ALA A 175 0.19 -7.47 1.33
CA ALA A 175 0.98 -8.12 0.29
C ALA A 175 1.17 -7.15 -0.87
N PRO A 176 2.30 -6.39 -0.92
CA PRO A 176 2.66 -5.58 -2.06
C PRO A 176 3.07 -6.44 -3.25
N PHE A 177 2.54 -6.12 -4.43
CA PHE A 177 2.99 -6.69 -5.70
C PHE A 177 2.71 -5.75 -6.87
N GLY A 178 3.46 -5.90 -7.95
CA GLY A 178 3.28 -5.05 -9.11
C GLY A 178 4.38 -5.16 -10.15
N VAL A 179 4.46 -4.11 -10.95
CA VAL A 179 5.36 -3.98 -12.09
C VAL A 179 6.17 -2.70 -11.94
N GLY A 180 7.37 -2.70 -12.51
CA GLY A 180 8.13 -1.47 -12.66
C GLY A 180 9.10 -1.53 -13.82
N ILE A 181 9.72 -0.39 -14.07
CA ILE A 181 10.73 -0.19 -15.11
C ILE A 181 11.88 0.58 -14.47
N LYS A 182 13.10 0.04 -14.61
CA LYS A 182 14.34 0.71 -14.23
C LYS A 182 15.00 1.28 -15.47
N LEU A 183 15.46 2.52 -15.39
CA LEU A 183 16.11 3.26 -16.47
C LEU A 183 17.47 3.76 -15.98
N ASN A 184 18.55 3.24 -16.55
CA ASN A 184 19.89 3.75 -16.27
C ASN A 184 20.09 5.09 -16.99
N VAL A 185 20.36 6.15 -16.23
CA VAL A 185 20.55 7.50 -16.78
C VAL A 185 22.03 7.88 -16.81
N TYR A 186 22.75 7.58 -15.72
CA TYR A 186 24.19 7.79 -15.59
C TYR A 186 24.85 6.60 -14.88
N SER A 187 26.18 6.59 -14.83
CA SER A 187 26.96 5.49 -14.23
C SER A 187 26.64 5.21 -12.75
N ILE A 188 25.99 6.16 -12.05
CA ILE A 188 25.61 6.05 -10.63
C ILE A 188 24.13 6.36 -10.37
N ILE A 189 23.35 6.80 -11.37
CA ILE A 189 21.95 7.23 -11.22
C ILE A 189 21.05 6.41 -12.14
N ALA A 190 19.94 5.93 -11.58
CA ALA A 190 18.84 5.35 -12.32
C ALA A 190 17.49 5.94 -11.90
N ILE A 191 16.53 5.91 -12.81
CA ILE A 191 15.13 6.25 -12.55
C ILE A 191 14.32 4.96 -12.48
N ASN A 192 13.36 4.89 -11.57
CA ASN A 192 12.43 3.77 -11.43
C ASN A 192 11.00 4.28 -11.61
N LEU A 193 10.23 3.62 -12.45
CA LEU A 193 8.78 3.78 -12.50
C LEU A 193 8.16 2.54 -11.88
N GLU A 194 7.26 2.69 -10.92
CA GLU A 194 6.66 1.55 -10.21
C GLU A 194 5.16 1.77 -10.05
N TRP A 195 4.38 0.77 -10.47
CA TRP A 195 2.96 0.67 -10.15
C TRP A 195 2.73 -0.64 -9.41
N GLY A 196 2.17 -0.56 -8.22
CA GLY A 196 1.87 -1.76 -7.44
C GLY A 196 0.69 -1.62 -6.52
N MET A 197 0.03 -2.75 -6.34
CA MET A 197 -1.13 -2.93 -5.49
C MET A 197 -0.71 -3.58 -4.19
N ARG A 198 -1.45 -3.28 -3.12
CA ARG A 198 -1.28 -3.86 -1.80
C ARG A 198 -2.60 -4.49 -1.41
N LYS A 199 -2.63 -5.81 -1.48
CA LYS A 199 -3.74 -6.56 -0.90
C LYS A 199 -3.65 -6.45 0.62
N THR A 200 -4.74 -6.06 1.26
CA THR A 200 -4.86 -6.10 2.72
C THR A 200 -5.81 -7.23 3.13
N TRP A 201 -5.92 -7.46 4.44
CA TRP A 201 -6.89 -8.38 5.04
C TRP A 201 -7.91 -7.66 5.91
N THR A 202 -8.01 -6.33 5.76
CA THR A 202 -9.01 -5.51 6.46
C THR A 202 -10.08 -5.04 5.49
N ASP A 203 -11.21 -4.67 6.06
CA ASP A 203 -12.38 -4.08 5.40
C ASP A 203 -12.64 -2.65 5.90
N TYR A 204 -11.75 -2.16 6.76
CA TYR A 204 -11.91 -0.88 7.45
C TYR A 204 -10.83 0.10 7.02
N PHE A 205 -10.33 -0.03 5.79
CA PHE A 205 -9.35 0.91 5.26
C PHE A 205 -10.02 2.25 4.92
N ASP A 206 -11.28 2.22 4.52
CA ASP A 206 -12.13 3.40 4.30
C ASP A 206 -13.14 3.65 5.42
N ASP A 207 -13.09 2.85 6.50
CA ASP A 207 -14.04 2.85 7.63
C ASP A 207 -15.45 2.33 7.27
N VAL A 208 -15.63 1.60 6.17
CA VAL A 208 -16.94 1.12 5.69
C VAL A 208 -16.94 -0.40 5.51
N SER A 209 -17.75 -1.12 6.29
CA SER A 209 -17.80 -2.59 6.23
C SER A 209 -19.20 -3.14 6.40
N GLY A 210 -19.85 -2.84 7.54
CA GLY A 210 -21.04 -3.56 7.99
C GLY A 210 -22.36 -2.91 7.59
N THR A 211 -23.18 -2.66 8.60
CA THR A 211 -24.53 -2.08 8.50
C THR A 211 -24.61 -0.81 9.33
N TYR A 212 -25.59 0.03 9.05
CA TYR A 212 -25.85 1.20 9.88
C TYR A 212 -26.40 0.79 11.25
N VAL A 213 -25.88 1.41 12.30
CA VAL A 213 -26.36 1.26 13.68
C VAL A 213 -27.39 2.34 13.98
N ASP A 214 -28.23 2.13 15.00
CA ASP A 214 -29.19 3.15 15.44
C ASP A 214 -28.43 4.46 15.79
N PRO A 215 -28.74 5.58 15.11
CA PRO A 215 -28.08 6.86 15.38
C PRO A 215 -28.30 7.37 16.82
N ALA A 216 -29.41 7.00 17.48
CA ALA A 216 -29.67 7.39 18.86
C ALA A 216 -28.68 6.70 19.82
N LEU A 217 -28.45 5.40 19.61
CA LEU A 217 -27.48 4.62 20.38
C LEU A 217 -26.05 5.14 20.15
N LEU A 218 -25.67 5.37 18.89
CA LEU A 218 -24.36 5.92 18.55
C LEU A 218 -24.11 7.27 19.22
N ALA A 219 -25.12 8.15 19.23
CA ALA A 219 -25.01 9.47 19.84
C ALA A 219 -24.87 9.39 21.37
N ASP A 220 -25.54 8.44 22.03
CA ASP A 220 -25.49 8.25 23.48
C ASP A 220 -24.15 7.65 23.93
N GLU A 221 -23.70 6.56 23.28
CA GLU A 221 -22.53 5.81 23.74
C GLU A 221 -21.20 6.27 23.15
N ASN A 222 -21.17 6.67 21.87
CA ASN A 222 -19.97 7.10 21.14
C ASN A 222 -19.94 8.61 20.83
N GLY A 223 -21.03 9.32 21.12
CA GLY A 223 -21.15 10.77 20.98
C GLY A 223 -21.76 11.21 19.64
N TYR A 224 -22.27 12.45 19.63
CA TYR A 224 -22.98 13.05 18.50
C TYR A 224 -22.23 12.96 17.15
N LEU A 225 -20.91 13.18 17.15
CA LEU A 225 -20.11 13.11 15.92
C LEU A 225 -20.08 11.71 15.31
N SER A 226 -20.15 10.66 16.13
CA SER A 226 -20.19 9.28 15.64
C SER A 226 -21.45 9.03 14.81
N ALA A 227 -22.62 9.41 15.34
CA ALA A 227 -23.89 9.27 14.64
C ALA A 227 -23.92 10.06 13.32
N VAL A 228 -23.41 11.30 13.33
CA VAL A 228 -23.41 12.17 12.14
C VAL A 228 -22.43 11.70 11.06
N LEU A 229 -21.27 11.14 11.44
CA LEU A 229 -20.29 10.63 10.47
C LEU A 229 -20.57 9.19 10.04
N SER A 230 -21.36 8.44 10.80
CA SER A 230 -21.88 7.12 10.44
C SER A 230 -22.73 7.18 9.18
N ASP A 231 -23.68 8.12 9.14
CA ASP A 231 -24.66 8.28 8.08
C ASP A 231 -24.64 9.72 7.56
N GLN A 232 -24.08 9.91 6.36
CA GLN A 232 -24.05 11.18 5.64
C GLN A 232 -24.96 11.16 4.40
N SER A 233 -25.95 10.26 4.40
CA SER A 233 -26.86 10.10 3.27
C SER A 233 -27.60 11.40 2.96
N LEU A 234 -27.87 11.63 1.67
CA LEU A 234 -28.63 12.80 1.22
C LEU A 234 -30.10 12.67 1.60
N GLU A 235 -30.67 11.48 1.40
CA GLU A 235 -32.02 11.12 1.78
C GLU A 235 -32.04 9.77 2.52
N PRO A 236 -32.70 9.67 3.70
CA PRO A 236 -32.90 8.39 4.36
C PRO A 236 -33.73 7.44 3.50
N GLU A 237 -33.30 6.18 3.42
CA GLU A 237 -33.93 5.13 2.62
C GLU A 237 -35.14 4.51 3.35
N LEU A 238 -35.20 4.60 4.69
CA LEU A 238 -36.31 4.07 5.48
C LEU A 238 -37.31 5.17 5.90
N PRO A 239 -38.62 4.84 6.00
CA PRO A 239 -39.64 5.75 6.52
C PRO A 239 -39.43 6.20 7.96
N THR A 240 -38.58 5.51 8.72
CA THR A 240 -38.18 5.86 10.09
C THR A 240 -37.33 7.14 10.16
N GLY A 241 -36.81 7.61 9.02
CA GLY A 241 -35.95 8.79 8.93
C GLY A 241 -34.47 8.51 9.25
N ASN A 242 -34.07 7.23 9.30
CA ASN A 242 -32.68 6.80 9.44
C ASN A 242 -32.42 5.55 8.58
N ASN A 243 -31.16 5.16 8.41
CA ASN A 243 -30.79 3.97 7.63
C ASN A 243 -30.45 2.74 8.48
N ALA A 244 -30.80 2.74 9.77
CA ALA A 244 -30.42 1.69 10.72
C ALA A 244 -30.82 0.28 10.21
N GLY A 245 -29.88 -0.67 10.27
CA GLY A 245 -30.05 -2.03 9.78
C GLY A 245 -29.85 -2.22 8.27
N LEU A 246 -29.75 -1.15 7.48
CA LEU A 246 -29.37 -1.25 6.07
C LEU A 246 -27.88 -1.50 5.90
N GLN A 247 -27.53 -2.04 4.74
CA GLN A 247 -26.13 -2.25 4.34
C GLN A 247 -25.39 -0.91 4.29
N ARG A 248 -24.25 -0.80 4.96
CA ARG A 248 -23.35 0.37 4.89
C ARG A 248 -22.15 0.05 4.01
N GLY A 249 -21.58 -1.15 4.12
CA GLY A 249 -20.48 -1.68 3.29
C GLY A 249 -20.66 -3.16 2.96
N ASP A 250 -19.66 -3.77 2.35
CA ASP A 250 -19.61 -5.20 2.03
C ASP A 250 -18.48 -5.90 2.80
N PRO A 251 -18.79 -6.64 3.89
CA PRO A 251 -17.80 -7.38 4.68
C PRO A 251 -17.00 -8.43 3.88
N GLY A 252 -17.50 -8.81 2.70
CA GLY A 252 -16.82 -9.71 1.77
C GLY A 252 -15.73 -9.03 0.94
N ARG A 253 -15.70 -7.69 0.85
CA ARG A 253 -14.79 -6.92 0.00
C ARG A 253 -13.63 -6.34 0.79
N LYS A 254 -12.59 -7.15 0.94
CA LYS A 254 -11.34 -6.63 1.53
C LYS A 254 -10.75 -5.50 0.72
N ASP A 255 -10.23 -4.53 1.43
CA ASP A 255 -9.71 -3.28 0.91
C ASP A 255 -8.30 -3.38 0.37
N TRP A 256 -8.03 -2.58 -0.66
CA TRP A 256 -6.74 -2.50 -1.31
C TRP A 256 -6.33 -1.05 -1.46
N TYR A 257 -5.04 -0.81 -1.30
CA TYR A 257 -4.44 0.47 -1.69
C TYR A 257 -3.31 0.22 -2.68
N SER A 258 -2.98 1.23 -3.46
CA SER A 258 -1.99 1.12 -4.52
C SER A 258 -1.13 2.37 -4.56
N PHE A 259 0.11 2.21 -5.01
CA PHE A 259 1.03 3.30 -5.28
C PHE A 259 1.45 3.27 -6.74
N ALA A 260 1.52 4.46 -7.35
CA ALA A 260 2.15 4.70 -8.63
C ALA A 260 3.21 5.77 -8.43
N THR A 261 4.48 5.43 -8.64
CA THR A 261 5.62 6.26 -8.24
C THR A 261 6.68 6.33 -9.32
N ILE A 262 7.35 7.47 -9.37
CA ILE A 262 8.65 7.68 -9.99
C ILE A 262 9.70 7.81 -8.88
N GLY A 263 10.84 7.18 -9.04
CA GLY A 263 11.91 7.22 -8.05
C GLY A 263 13.27 7.44 -8.69
N ILE A 264 14.19 8.00 -7.92
CA ILE A 264 15.60 8.14 -8.27
C ILE A 264 16.41 7.21 -7.38
N ALA A 265 17.24 6.37 -8.00
CA ALA A 265 18.15 5.45 -7.34
C ALA A 265 19.59 5.91 -7.54
N PHE A 266 20.36 5.86 -6.46
CA PHE A 266 21.80 6.05 -6.45
C PHE A 266 22.48 4.73 -6.12
N ARG A 267 23.43 4.33 -6.96
CA ARG A 267 24.28 3.17 -6.69
C ARG A 267 25.23 3.47 -5.52
N LEU A 268 25.35 2.53 -4.61
CA LEU A 268 26.33 2.52 -3.52
C LEU A 268 27.51 1.63 -3.90
N GLY A 269 28.72 2.19 -3.81
CA GLY A 269 29.98 1.49 -4.12
C GLY A 269 30.54 1.76 -5.52
N LYS A 270 31.71 1.18 -5.81
CA LYS A 270 32.44 1.43 -7.08
C LYS A 270 31.64 0.96 -8.31
N SER A 271 31.73 1.72 -9.40
CA SER A 271 31.18 1.35 -10.71
C SER A 271 31.73 0.00 -11.19
N PRO A 272 30.96 -0.85 -11.90
CA PRO A 272 31.46 -2.13 -12.43
C PRO A 272 32.57 -1.93 -13.45
N THR A 273 32.63 -0.75 -14.07
CA THR A 273 33.55 -0.41 -15.16
C THR A 273 34.91 0.09 -14.71
N ASN A 274 35.14 0.32 -13.41
CA ASN A 274 36.43 0.79 -12.91
C ASN A 274 37.38 -0.39 -12.66
N CYS A 275 37.93 -0.95 -13.74
CA CYS A 275 39.02 -1.93 -13.73
C CYS A 275 40.41 -1.27 -13.63
N TRP A 276 40.59 -0.27 -12.76
CA TRP A 276 41.91 0.36 -12.57
C TRP A 276 42.47 0.08 -11.17
N ASN A 277 43.47 -0.81 -11.17
CA ASN A 277 44.56 -1.01 -10.21
C ASN A 277 44.23 -1.34 -8.75
N ASN A 278 44.03 -2.63 -8.47
CA ASN A 278 44.70 -3.24 -7.31
C ASN A 278 46.16 -3.50 -7.70
N ILE A 279 46.98 -2.45 -7.71
CA ILE A 279 48.43 -2.66 -7.56
C ILE A 279 48.64 -2.75 -6.05
N ASP A 280 48.69 -3.98 -5.56
CA ASP A 280 49.16 -4.27 -4.21
C ASP A 280 50.62 -3.81 -4.12
N PHE A 281 50.85 -2.68 -3.47
CA PHE A 281 52.18 -2.27 -3.01
C PHE A 281 52.38 -2.77 -1.58
N SER A 282 52.46 -4.08 -1.41
CA SER A 282 53.08 -4.68 -0.21
C SER A 282 54.38 -5.34 -0.64
N ARG A 283 55.49 -4.61 -0.47
CA ARG A 283 56.81 -5.20 -0.23
C ARG A 283 56.89 -5.61 1.24
#